data_AF-A0A840VFX7-F1
#
_entry.id   AF-A0A840VFX7-F1
#
_cell.length_a   1.000
_cell.length_b   1.000
_cell.length_c   1.000
_cell.angle_alpha   90.00
_cell.angle_beta   90.00
_cell.angle_gamma   90.00
#
_symmetry.space_group_name_H-M   'P 1'
#
loop_
_entity.id
_entity.type
_entity.pdbx_description
1 polymer ?
#
loop_
_entity_poly.entity_id
_entity_poly.type
_entity_poly.pdbx_seq_one_letter_code
_entity_poly.pdbx_strand_id
1 'polypeptide(L)'
;MNLNLMLVALLATPSFGASITLTASDGFGSSSFNSAGLWNNAAAPSAGNDYSNAGFLLRTPAVANSNYAFGGDSLSITGTGNFAAAANDALMWKGTGTGTITISNLIVNGGQLRHGSGDGDSLTLAGNITVGVNGMGIASQGGFTINSAISGSSAITVMGNGSGSAGRMVTFTSTSSTFNGNLILNNAQSFATLADNAVFNFAIGAAGVNNSISGIGNMTLNGDFILNLTGASTTLGDSWQLVNNSSLTETYGSTFSVAGFIDNGDNTWSSGVYLFDEATGALTVAVPEPSVALLGGLGLFGMLRRRRA
;
A
#
# COMPACT_ATOMS: atom_id res chain seq x y z
N MET A 1 -19.78 -30.66 -60.91
CA MET A 1 -20.62 -29.70 -60.18
C MET A 1 -19.89 -29.39 -58.89
N ASN A 2 -19.06 -28.35 -58.89
CA ASN A 2 -18.15 -28.05 -57.78
C ASN A 2 -18.87 -27.16 -56.77
N LEU A 3 -19.02 -27.67 -55.55
CA LEU A 3 -19.62 -26.95 -54.43
C LEU A 3 -18.53 -26.11 -53.77
N ASN A 4 -18.55 -24.79 -53.98
CA ASN A 4 -17.71 -23.85 -53.26
C ASN A 4 -18.22 -23.72 -51.82
N LEU A 5 -17.45 -24.23 -50.86
CA LEU A 5 -17.66 -24.04 -49.44
C LEU A 5 -17.13 -22.64 -49.06
N MET A 6 -18.01 -21.65 -48.92
CA MET A 6 -17.64 -20.36 -48.33
C MET A 6 -17.46 -20.53 -46.83
N LEU A 7 -16.21 -20.45 -46.37
CA LEU A 7 -15.87 -20.31 -44.96
C LEU A 7 -16.13 -18.84 -44.55
N VAL A 8 -17.17 -18.62 -43.77
CA VAL A 8 -17.42 -17.32 -43.13
C VAL A 8 -16.57 -17.26 -41.87
N ALA A 9 -15.50 -16.46 -41.90
CA ALA A 9 -14.74 -16.14 -40.70
C ALA A 9 -15.55 -15.16 -39.85
N LEU A 10 -16.07 -15.64 -38.72
CA LEU A 10 -16.74 -14.82 -37.72
C LEU A 10 -15.66 -13.99 -36.99
N LEU A 11 -15.49 -12.73 -37.39
CA LEU A 11 -14.66 -11.77 -36.67
C LEU A 11 -15.32 -11.50 -35.31
N ALA A 12 -14.78 -12.09 -34.23
CA ALA A 12 -15.14 -11.70 -32.88
C ALA A 12 -14.62 -10.27 -32.65
N THR A 13 -15.52 -9.28 -32.71
CA THR A 13 -15.20 -7.93 -32.25
C THR A 13 -14.96 -8.00 -30.76
N PRO A 14 -13.87 -7.41 -30.22
CA PRO A 14 -13.71 -7.32 -28.78
C PRO A 14 -14.91 -6.56 -28.22
N SER A 15 -15.73 -7.22 -27.39
CA SER A 15 -16.75 -6.50 -26.64
C SER A 15 -16.02 -5.74 -25.54
N PHE A 16 -15.95 -4.43 -25.65
CA PHE A 16 -15.63 -3.60 -24.51
C PHE A 16 -16.72 -3.81 -23.47
N GLY A 17 -16.34 -4.09 -22.23
CA GLY A 17 -17.33 -4.24 -21.16
C GLY A 17 -18.15 -2.97 -21.01
N ALA A 18 -19.45 -3.09 -20.70
CA ALA A 18 -20.27 -1.90 -20.54
C ALA A 18 -19.83 -1.13 -19.29
N SER A 19 -19.77 0.20 -19.39
CA SER A 19 -19.53 1.06 -18.22
C SER A 19 -20.83 1.31 -17.46
N ILE A 20 -20.90 0.82 -16.23
CA ILE A 20 -22.06 0.89 -15.34
C ILE A 20 -21.72 1.81 -14.17
N THR A 21 -22.60 2.76 -13.88
CA THR A 21 -22.38 3.75 -12.82
C THR A 21 -23.49 3.70 -11.78
N LEU A 22 -23.15 3.94 -10.52
CA LEU A 22 -24.17 4.23 -9.51
C LEU A 22 -24.90 5.52 -9.87
N THR A 23 -26.20 5.56 -9.61
CA THR A 23 -27.04 6.75 -9.80
C THR A 23 -27.34 7.47 -8.49
N ALA A 24 -27.07 6.82 -7.35
CA ALA A 24 -27.24 7.37 -6.01
C ALA A 24 -26.43 6.56 -4.99
N SER A 25 -26.22 7.13 -3.80
CA SER A 25 -25.61 6.44 -2.65
C SER A 25 -26.52 5.34 -2.10
N ASP A 26 -25.91 4.22 -1.71
CA ASP A 26 -26.59 3.18 -0.96
C ASP A 26 -27.08 3.73 0.39
N GLY A 27 -28.40 3.63 0.59
CA GLY A 27 -29.04 3.92 1.86
C GLY A 27 -28.62 2.94 2.97
N PHE A 28 -29.06 3.21 4.19
CA PHE A 28 -28.85 2.29 5.31
C PHE A 28 -29.49 0.92 5.02
N GLY A 29 -28.78 -0.15 5.35
CA GLY A 29 -29.24 -1.53 5.11
C GLY A 29 -29.29 -1.95 3.63
N SER A 30 -28.94 -1.06 2.69
CA SER A 30 -28.90 -1.36 1.25
C SER A 30 -27.48 -1.66 0.79
N SER A 31 -27.36 -2.41 -0.30
CA SER A 31 -26.07 -2.72 -0.93
C SER A 31 -26.22 -2.88 -2.44
N SER A 32 -25.48 -2.09 -3.20
CA SER A 32 -25.31 -2.27 -4.65
C SER A 32 -24.13 -3.20 -4.98
N PHE A 33 -23.37 -3.68 -3.99
CA PHE A 33 -22.14 -4.43 -4.22
C PHE A 33 -22.37 -5.83 -4.83
N ASN A 34 -23.46 -6.50 -4.46
CA ASN A 34 -23.80 -7.85 -4.93
C ASN A 34 -25.28 -8.00 -5.32
N SER A 35 -26.00 -6.88 -5.46
CA SER A 35 -27.42 -6.84 -5.81
C SER A 35 -27.67 -5.77 -6.86
N ALA A 36 -28.87 -5.76 -7.45
CA ALA A 36 -29.23 -4.77 -8.48
C ALA A 36 -29.06 -3.32 -8.01
N GLY A 37 -29.37 -3.06 -6.74
CA GLY A 37 -29.07 -1.80 -6.08
C GLY A 37 -29.45 -0.57 -6.90
N LEU A 38 -28.51 0.37 -6.98
CA LEU A 38 -28.67 1.69 -7.60
C LEU A 38 -27.78 1.84 -8.84
N TRP A 39 -27.52 0.75 -9.56
CA TRP A 39 -26.81 0.79 -10.84
C TRP A 39 -27.71 1.31 -11.96
N ASN A 40 -27.14 2.09 -12.90
CA ASN A 40 -27.90 2.67 -14.01
C ASN A 40 -28.54 1.62 -14.95
N ASN A 41 -28.08 0.38 -14.92
CA ASN A 41 -28.64 -0.75 -15.66
C ASN A 41 -29.63 -1.60 -14.84
N ALA A 42 -29.87 -1.24 -13.56
CA ALA A 42 -30.76 -1.92 -12.63
C ALA A 42 -30.50 -3.44 -12.49
N ALA A 43 -29.26 -3.89 -12.69
CA ALA A 43 -28.87 -5.29 -12.56
C ALA A 43 -27.70 -5.43 -11.58
N ALA A 44 -27.61 -6.61 -10.95
CA ALA A 44 -26.52 -6.89 -10.03
C ALA A 44 -25.17 -6.88 -10.78
N PRO A 45 -24.06 -6.57 -10.09
CA PRO A 45 -22.73 -6.66 -10.68
C PRO A 45 -22.48 -8.02 -11.33
N SER A 46 -22.05 -8.01 -12.60
CA SER A 46 -21.83 -9.21 -13.39
C SER A 46 -20.65 -9.04 -14.35
N ALA A 47 -20.01 -10.16 -14.67
CA ALA A 47 -18.81 -10.21 -15.50
C ALA A 47 -19.09 -9.63 -16.89
N GLY A 48 -18.04 -9.11 -17.52
CA GLY A 48 -18.14 -8.39 -18.79
C GLY A 48 -18.53 -6.92 -18.63
N ASN A 49 -18.55 -6.37 -17.42
CA ASN A 49 -18.85 -4.95 -17.19
C ASN A 49 -17.89 -4.30 -16.19
N ASP A 50 -17.63 -3.02 -16.43
CA ASP A 50 -16.83 -2.15 -15.58
C ASP A 50 -17.74 -1.23 -14.77
N TYR A 51 -17.54 -1.19 -13.45
CA TYR A 51 -18.41 -0.46 -12.55
C TYR A 51 -17.72 0.76 -11.95
N SER A 52 -18.47 1.84 -11.70
CA SER A 52 -17.97 3.01 -10.98
C SER A 52 -18.99 3.53 -9.98
N ASN A 53 -18.54 3.88 -8.78
CA ASN A 53 -19.41 4.51 -7.78
C ASN A 53 -19.80 5.95 -8.17
N ALA A 54 -19.14 6.57 -9.15
CA ALA A 54 -19.40 7.94 -9.58
C ALA A 54 -19.42 8.98 -8.43
N GLY A 55 -18.62 8.77 -7.38
CA GLY A 55 -18.60 9.62 -6.18
C GLY A 55 -19.71 9.33 -5.17
N PHE A 56 -20.60 8.38 -5.45
CA PHE A 56 -21.61 7.93 -4.51
C PHE A 56 -21.07 6.88 -3.53
N LEU A 57 -21.78 6.75 -2.42
CA LEU A 57 -21.42 5.78 -1.39
C LEU A 57 -21.92 4.39 -1.81
N LEU A 58 -20.97 3.48 -2.05
CA LEU A 58 -21.24 2.07 -2.27
C LEU A 58 -21.09 1.30 -0.95
N ARG A 59 -22.04 0.45 -0.60
CA ARG A 59 -22.00 -0.39 0.61
C ARG A 59 -21.90 -1.85 0.24
N THR A 60 -21.08 -2.61 0.96
CA THR A 60 -21.15 -4.09 0.93
C THR A 60 -22.39 -4.57 1.71
N PRO A 61 -22.79 -5.85 1.58
CA PRO A 61 -23.85 -6.40 2.41
C PRO A 61 -23.50 -6.34 3.89
N ALA A 62 -24.52 -6.10 4.72
CA ALA A 62 -24.41 -6.02 6.18
C ALA A 62 -24.74 -7.38 6.83
N VAL A 63 -23.95 -8.41 6.49
CA VAL A 63 -24.15 -9.78 7.01
C VAL A 63 -22.95 -10.21 7.83
N ALA A 64 -23.22 -10.85 8.97
CA ALA A 64 -22.19 -11.33 9.88
C ALA A 64 -21.35 -12.45 9.25
N ASN A 65 -20.06 -12.47 9.53
CA ASN A 65 -19.12 -13.54 9.18
C ASN A 65 -19.20 -13.99 7.71
N SER A 66 -19.38 -13.02 6.80
CA SER A 66 -19.71 -13.30 5.40
C SER A 66 -18.61 -12.85 4.45
N ASN A 67 -18.48 -13.61 3.37
CA ASN A 67 -17.55 -13.33 2.29
C ASN A 67 -18.33 -12.96 1.02
N TYR A 68 -17.89 -11.91 0.32
CA TYR A 68 -18.50 -11.49 -0.94
C TYR A 68 -17.42 -11.22 -1.98
N ALA A 69 -17.66 -11.67 -3.21
CA ALA A 69 -16.89 -11.26 -4.38
C ALA A 69 -17.70 -10.25 -5.20
N PHE A 70 -17.05 -9.20 -5.67
CA PHE A 70 -17.67 -8.28 -6.62
C PHE A 70 -17.83 -8.99 -7.96
N GLY A 71 -19.03 -8.90 -8.55
CA GLY A 71 -19.35 -9.66 -9.77
C GLY A 71 -18.83 -9.03 -11.07
N GLY A 72 -18.45 -7.75 -11.05
CA GLY A 72 -17.95 -7.04 -12.23
C GLY A 72 -16.47 -7.27 -12.52
N ASP A 73 -16.04 -6.91 -13.72
CA ASP A 73 -14.65 -7.05 -14.18
C ASP A 73 -13.74 -6.03 -13.48
N SER A 74 -14.25 -4.82 -13.23
CA SER A 74 -13.59 -3.81 -12.42
C SER A 74 -14.58 -2.99 -11.58
N LEU A 75 -14.07 -2.40 -10.50
CA LEU A 75 -14.79 -1.41 -9.69
C LEU A 75 -13.91 -0.17 -9.48
N SER A 76 -14.39 0.98 -9.92
CA SER A 76 -13.77 2.28 -9.67
C SER A 76 -14.46 3.00 -8.51
N ILE A 77 -13.69 3.36 -7.50
CA ILE A 77 -14.10 4.24 -6.40
C ILE A 77 -13.48 5.61 -6.64
N THR A 78 -14.29 6.52 -7.15
CA THR A 78 -13.90 7.87 -7.53
C THR A 78 -14.28 8.87 -6.45
N GLY A 79 -13.49 9.93 -6.33
CA GLY A 79 -13.77 11.05 -5.44
C GLY A 79 -12.89 12.25 -5.74
N THR A 80 -13.04 13.28 -4.91
CA THR A 80 -12.29 14.54 -5.06
C THR A 80 -10.83 14.48 -4.61
N GLY A 81 -10.40 13.37 -3.97
CA GLY A 81 -9.10 13.29 -3.28
C GLY A 81 -9.08 14.01 -1.93
N ASN A 82 -10.20 14.63 -1.53
CA ASN A 82 -10.37 15.20 -0.20
C ASN A 82 -10.87 14.14 0.79
N PHE A 83 -9.94 13.60 1.58
CA PHE A 83 -10.22 12.49 2.48
C PHE A 83 -10.75 12.96 3.84
N ALA A 84 -12.08 13.09 3.94
CA ALA A 84 -12.80 13.28 5.20
C ALA A 84 -13.59 12.02 5.59
N ALA A 85 -13.59 11.63 6.87
CA ALA A 85 -14.12 10.35 7.37
C ALA A 85 -15.62 10.07 7.07
N ALA A 86 -16.40 11.10 6.71
CA ALA A 86 -17.82 11.00 6.41
C ALA A 86 -18.18 11.20 4.92
N ALA A 87 -17.20 11.29 4.01
CA ALA A 87 -17.47 11.54 2.59
C ALA A 87 -18.22 10.38 1.92
N ASN A 88 -19.08 10.70 0.96
CA ASN A 88 -19.83 9.72 0.17
C ASN A 88 -18.98 9.09 -0.94
N ASP A 89 -17.82 9.64 -1.28
CA ASP A 89 -16.90 9.16 -2.31
C ASP A 89 -16.20 7.83 -1.91
N ALA A 90 -16.94 6.77 -1.59
CA ALA A 90 -16.38 5.61 -0.90
C ALA A 90 -17.02 4.26 -1.22
N LEU A 91 -16.21 3.21 -1.06
CA LEU A 91 -16.66 1.85 -0.77
C LEU A 91 -16.64 1.65 0.75
N MET A 92 -17.79 1.34 1.34
CA MET A 92 -17.92 1.07 2.77
C MET A 92 -18.30 -0.39 3.04
N TRP A 93 -17.44 -1.09 3.77
CA TRP A 93 -17.76 -2.38 4.32
C TRP A 93 -18.75 -2.28 5.46
N LYS A 94 -19.77 -3.14 5.45
CA LYS A 94 -20.86 -3.14 6.43
C LYS A 94 -21.08 -4.46 7.17
N GLY A 95 -20.30 -5.49 6.89
CA GLY A 95 -20.39 -6.77 7.62
C GLY A 95 -20.08 -6.63 9.11
N THR A 96 -20.37 -7.67 9.88
CA THR A 96 -19.99 -7.78 11.31
C THR A 96 -19.23 -9.09 11.54
N GLY A 97 -18.51 -9.20 12.65
CA GLY A 97 -17.54 -10.27 12.87
C GLY A 97 -16.39 -10.18 11.88
N THR A 98 -15.93 -11.32 11.36
CA THR A 98 -14.81 -11.38 10.40
C THR A 98 -15.33 -11.67 9.00
N GLY A 99 -15.02 -10.82 8.02
CA GLY A 99 -15.46 -11.02 6.63
C GLY A 99 -14.39 -10.70 5.60
N THR A 100 -14.53 -11.31 4.43
CA THR A 100 -13.66 -11.04 3.27
C THR A 100 -14.45 -10.42 2.13
N ILE A 101 -13.94 -9.32 1.58
CA ILE A 101 -14.43 -8.73 0.34
C ILE A 101 -13.36 -8.95 -0.73
N THR A 102 -13.73 -9.58 -1.85
CA THR A 102 -12.83 -9.81 -2.98
C THR A 102 -13.25 -8.95 -4.16
N ILE A 103 -12.31 -8.17 -4.70
CA ILE A 103 -12.52 -7.37 -5.91
C ILE A 103 -11.32 -7.59 -6.80
N SER A 104 -11.52 -8.31 -7.91
CA SER A 104 -10.43 -8.73 -8.80
C SER A 104 -9.61 -7.55 -9.34
N ASN A 105 -10.29 -6.44 -9.64
CA ASN A 105 -9.67 -5.20 -10.13
C ASN A 105 -10.36 -3.98 -9.50
N LEU A 106 -9.88 -3.54 -8.35
CA LEU A 106 -10.33 -2.32 -7.69
C LEU A 106 -9.43 -1.15 -8.12
N ILE A 107 -10.05 -0.06 -8.56
CA ILE A 107 -9.37 1.19 -8.88
C ILE A 107 -9.86 2.24 -7.88
N VAL A 108 -8.97 2.88 -7.14
CA VAL A 108 -9.34 3.98 -6.23
C VAL A 108 -8.69 5.26 -6.72
N ASN A 109 -9.52 6.19 -7.20
CA ASN A 109 -9.06 7.46 -7.77
C ASN A 109 -9.74 8.64 -7.05
N GLY A 110 -9.15 9.04 -5.93
CA GLY A 110 -9.63 10.13 -5.07
C GLY A 110 -10.76 9.74 -4.13
N GLY A 111 -11.19 8.47 -4.14
CA GLY A 111 -12.19 7.94 -3.23
C GLY A 111 -11.59 7.24 -2.00
N GLN A 112 -12.46 6.66 -1.18
CA GLN A 112 -12.10 6.05 0.09
C GLN A 112 -12.52 4.59 0.21
N LEU A 113 -11.69 3.81 0.90
CA LEU A 113 -12.05 2.51 1.44
C LEU A 113 -12.38 2.67 2.92
N ARG A 114 -13.60 2.28 3.31
CA ARG A 114 -14.13 2.53 4.65
C ARG A 114 -14.54 1.25 5.32
N HIS A 115 -14.14 1.09 6.58
CA HIS A 115 -14.73 0.12 7.48
C HIS A 115 -15.88 0.79 8.23
N GLY A 116 -17.10 0.29 8.03
CA GLY A 116 -18.34 0.89 8.55
C GLY A 116 -18.93 0.18 9.77
N SER A 117 -18.16 -0.69 10.43
CA SER A 117 -18.54 -1.48 11.61
C SER A 117 -17.55 -1.26 12.76
N GLY A 118 -17.72 -1.88 13.92
CA GLY A 118 -17.01 -1.53 15.16
C GLY A 118 -15.68 -2.25 15.39
N ASP A 119 -15.03 -1.95 16.52
CA ASP A 119 -13.69 -2.43 16.89
C ASP A 119 -13.56 -3.96 16.97
N GLY A 120 -14.67 -4.66 17.25
CA GLY A 120 -14.71 -6.13 17.30
C GLY A 120 -14.90 -6.80 15.94
N ASP A 121 -15.11 -6.01 14.89
CA ASP A 121 -15.32 -6.49 13.53
C ASP A 121 -14.03 -6.34 12.71
N SER A 122 -13.82 -7.24 11.76
CA SER A 122 -12.64 -7.23 10.89
C SER A 122 -12.98 -7.52 9.43
N LEU A 123 -12.35 -6.75 8.55
CA LEU A 123 -12.42 -6.88 7.11
C LEU A 123 -11.07 -7.35 6.56
N THR A 124 -11.10 -8.35 5.69
CA THR A 124 -10.04 -8.60 4.71
C THR A 124 -10.48 -8.16 3.32
N LEU A 125 -9.72 -7.27 2.70
CA LEU A 125 -9.90 -6.88 1.30
C LEU A 125 -8.87 -7.62 0.42
N ALA A 126 -9.36 -8.52 -0.43
CA ALA A 126 -8.56 -9.33 -1.34
C ALA A 126 -8.75 -8.91 -2.80
N GLY A 127 -7.79 -9.32 -3.65
CA GLY A 127 -7.77 -9.01 -5.08
C GLY A 127 -6.62 -8.06 -5.43
N ASN A 128 -6.88 -7.07 -6.28
CA ASN A 128 -5.87 -6.09 -6.71
C ASN A 128 -6.41 -4.67 -6.56
N ILE A 129 -5.54 -3.74 -6.17
CA ILE A 129 -5.84 -2.31 -6.04
C ILE A 129 -4.91 -1.51 -6.94
N THR A 130 -5.48 -0.64 -7.77
CA THR A 130 -4.73 0.42 -8.46
C THR A 130 -5.06 1.77 -7.82
N VAL A 131 -4.04 2.44 -7.29
CA VAL A 131 -4.17 3.81 -6.77
C VAL A 131 -4.09 4.78 -7.94
N GLY A 132 -5.22 5.41 -8.27
CA GLY A 132 -5.34 6.40 -9.34
C GLY A 132 -4.71 7.73 -8.98
N VAL A 133 -4.62 8.62 -9.97
CA VAL A 133 -3.89 9.90 -9.88
C VAL A 133 -4.30 10.79 -8.71
N ASN A 134 -5.56 10.72 -8.27
CA ASN A 134 -6.09 11.51 -7.16
C ASN A 134 -5.88 10.83 -5.78
N GLY A 135 -5.16 9.71 -5.72
CA GLY A 135 -4.83 8.99 -4.49
C GLY A 135 -5.95 8.10 -3.95
N MET A 136 -5.71 7.52 -2.77
CA MET A 136 -6.65 6.64 -2.06
C MET A 136 -6.71 7.02 -0.57
N GLY A 137 -7.92 7.12 -0.02
CA GLY A 137 -8.13 7.25 1.42
C GLY A 137 -8.52 5.91 2.06
N ILE A 138 -8.05 5.64 3.28
CA ILE A 138 -8.47 4.48 4.08
C ILE A 138 -8.94 4.96 5.45
N ALA A 139 -10.20 4.71 5.79
CA ALA A 139 -10.76 5.02 7.12
C ALA A 139 -11.22 3.73 7.79
N SER A 140 -10.63 3.42 8.94
CA SER A 140 -10.97 2.22 9.68
C SER A 140 -11.80 2.50 10.93
N GLN A 141 -12.77 1.63 11.20
CA GLN A 141 -13.56 1.59 12.44
C GLN A 141 -13.46 0.21 13.14
N GLY A 142 -12.70 -0.72 12.56
CA GLY A 142 -12.37 -2.04 13.10
C GLY A 142 -11.09 -2.57 12.41
N GLY A 143 -10.82 -3.87 12.48
CA GLY A 143 -9.62 -4.42 11.83
C GLY A 143 -9.75 -4.33 10.31
N PHE A 144 -8.78 -3.75 9.61
CA PHE A 144 -8.82 -3.61 8.15
C PHE A 144 -7.55 -4.17 7.52
N THR A 145 -7.60 -5.44 7.13
CA THR A 145 -6.52 -6.11 6.39
C THR A 145 -6.66 -5.86 4.90
N ILE A 146 -5.64 -5.28 4.29
CA ILE A 146 -5.49 -5.13 2.84
C ILE A 146 -4.56 -6.25 2.37
N ASN A 147 -5.19 -7.35 1.94
CA ASN A 147 -4.54 -8.52 1.35
C ASN A 147 -4.53 -8.45 -0.19
N SER A 148 -4.58 -7.24 -0.73
CA SER A 148 -4.58 -6.99 -2.16
C SER A 148 -3.19 -6.53 -2.61
N ALA A 149 -2.74 -6.98 -3.77
CA ALA A 149 -1.58 -6.37 -4.41
C ALA A 149 -1.92 -4.94 -4.82
N ILE A 150 -1.08 -3.98 -4.44
CA ILE A 150 -1.31 -2.56 -4.69
C ILE A 150 -0.34 -2.07 -5.76
N SER A 151 -0.85 -1.32 -6.74
CA SER A 151 -0.08 -0.60 -7.76
C SER A 151 -0.46 0.88 -7.80
N GLY A 152 0.26 1.67 -8.59
CA GLY A 152 0.09 3.13 -8.69
C GLY A 152 1.10 3.91 -7.86
N SER A 153 1.14 5.22 -8.08
CA SER A 153 2.17 6.13 -7.55
C SER A 153 1.62 7.32 -6.77
N SER A 154 0.30 7.52 -6.75
CA SER A 154 -0.31 8.59 -5.94
C SER A 154 -0.43 8.17 -4.48
N ALA A 155 -0.65 9.13 -3.60
CA ALA A 155 -0.63 8.88 -2.16
C ALA A 155 -1.76 7.96 -1.69
N ILE A 156 -1.42 7.09 -0.74
CA ILE A 156 -2.37 6.40 0.14
C ILE A 156 -2.40 7.18 1.45
N THR A 157 -3.58 7.61 1.87
CA THR A 157 -3.79 8.28 3.15
C THR A 157 -4.57 7.38 4.10
N VAL A 158 -3.91 6.91 5.15
CA VAL A 158 -4.59 6.31 6.30
C VAL A 158 -5.09 7.43 7.19
N MET A 159 -6.41 7.51 7.33
CA MET A 159 -7.09 8.55 8.08
C MET A 159 -7.18 8.20 9.58
N GLY A 160 -7.35 9.25 10.40
CA GLY A 160 -7.72 9.08 11.79
C GLY A 160 -8.98 8.21 11.93
N ASN A 161 -8.88 7.18 12.74
CA ASN A 161 -9.94 6.20 12.98
C ASN A 161 -10.95 6.66 14.07
N GLY A 162 -10.77 7.86 14.66
CA GLY A 162 -11.62 8.41 15.72
C GLY A 162 -11.57 7.68 17.07
N SER A 163 -10.60 6.78 17.28
CA SER A 163 -10.39 6.06 18.54
C SER A 163 -8.92 5.70 18.74
N GLY A 164 -8.38 5.82 19.96
CA GLY A 164 -7.04 5.34 20.30
C GLY A 164 -6.88 3.81 20.29
N SER A 165 -7.91 3.05 19.90
CA SER A 165 -7.91 1.59 19.89
C SER A 165 -7.05 1.02 18.75
N ALA A 166 -6.08 0.18 19.11
CA ALA A 166 -5.31 -0.61 18.16
C ALA A 166 -6.17 -1.64 17.40
N GLY A 167 -7.40 -1.91 17.84
CA GLY A 167 -8.36 -2.74 17.10
C GLY A 167 -8.80 -2.12 15.77
N ARG A 168 -8.55 -0.82 15.55
CA ARG A 168 -8.83 -0.09 14.31
C ARG A 168 -7.59 0.06 13.42
N MET A 169 -6.81 -1.01 13.31
CA MET A 169 -5.55 -1.05 12.55
C MET A 169 -5.79 -1.35 11.07
N VAL A 170 -5.06 -0.64 10.20
CA VAL A 170 -4.92 -1.00 8.78
C VAL A 170 -3.68 -1.87 8.62
N THR A 171 -3.84 -3.08 8.10
CA THR A 171 -2.72 -4.04 7.94
C THR A 171 -2.50 -4.34 6.46
N PHE A 172 -1.32 -4.02 5.93
CA PHE A 172 -0.91 -4.38 4.58
C PHE A 172 -0.17 -5.72 4.61
N THR A 173 -0.61 -6.70 3.81
CA THR A 173 -0.06 -8.07 3.85
C THR A 173 0.47 -8.58 2.53
N SER A 174 0.33 -7.81 1.44
CA SER A 174 0.73 -8.28 0.11
C SER A 174 2.26 -8.31 -0.05
N THR A 175 2.75 -9.44 -0.51
CA THR A 175 4.16 -9.68 -0.89
C THR A 175 4.47 -9.30 -2.34
N SER A 176 3.46 -8.86 -3.10
CA SER A 176 3.55 -8.62 -4.56
C SER A 176 3.11 -7.21 -4.99
N SER A 177 3.00 -6.28 -4.04
CA SER A 177 2.67 -4.90 -4.35
C SER A 177 3.80 -4.23 -5.13
N THR A 178 3.45 -3.49 -6.18
CA THR A 178 4.37 -2.63 -6.95
C THR A 178 4.14 -1.15 -6.68
N PHE A 179 3.34 -0.82 -5.66
CA PHE A 179 3.04 0.53 -5.23
C PHE A 179 4.33 1.29 -4.90
N ASN A 180 4.48 2.47 -5.48
CA ASN A 180 5.64 3.36 -5.31
C ASN A 180 5.21 4.80 -5.00
N GLY A 181 4.02 4.99 -4.43
CA GLY A 181 3.54 6.28 -3.95
C GLY A 181 3.86 6.51 -2.48
N ASN A 182 3.41 7.66 -1.97
CA ASN A 182 3.54 7.99 -0.55
C ASN A 182 2.50 7.24 0.29
N LEU A 183 2.89 6.80 1.49
CA LEU A 183 1.99 6.35 2.53
C LEU A 183 1.94 7.40 3.64
N ILE A 184 0.75 7.92 3.92
CA ILE A 184 0.55 9.04 4.82
C ILE A 184 -0.42 8.64 5.94
N LEU A 185 0.05 8.69 7.19
CA LEU A 185 -0.79 8.53 8.38
C LEU A 185 -1.17 9.91 8.91
N ASN A 186 -2.27 10.47 8.42
CA ASN A 186 -2.55 11.92 8.53
C ASN A 186 -3.04 12.40 9.91
N ASN A 187 -3.16 11.49 10.88
CA ASN A 187 -3.69 11.77 12.20
C ASN A 187 -3.00 10.90 13.25
N ALA A 188 -2.82 11.40 14.47
CA ALA A 188 -2.21 10.66 15.58
C ALA A 188 -2.97 9.36 15.95
N GLN A 189 -4.24 9.27 15.60
CA GLN A 189 -5.07 8.06 15.78
C GLN A 189 -5.08 7.18 14.52
N SER A 190 -4.23 7.42 13.54
CA SER A 190 -4.05 6.50 12.42
C SER A 190 -3.13 5.38 12.88
N PHE A 191 -3.54 4.12 12.69
CA PHE A 191 -2.72 2.95 13.01
C PHE A 191 -2.56 2.11 11.77
N ALA A 192 -1.31 1.85 11.37
CA ALA A 192 -1.00 1.00 10.25
C ALA A 192 0.08 -0.02 10.59
N THR A 193 0.09 -1.14 9.87
CA THR A 193 1.16 -2.12 9.94
C THR A 193 1.48 -2.62 8.55
N LEU A 194 2.75 -2.61 8.19
CA LEU A 194 3.28 -3.44 7.11
C LEU A 194 3.63 -4.79 7.74
N ALA A 195 2.88 -5.84 7.40
CA ALA A 195 3.07 -7.17 7.99
C ALA A 195 4.38 -7.82 7.52
N ASP A 196 4.79 -8.88 8.20
CA ASP A 196 5.95 -9.69 7.80
C ASP A 196 5.83 -10.16 6.34
N ASN A 197 6.95 -10.10 5.60
CA ASN A 197 7.08 -10.31 4.15
C ASN A 197 6.24 -9.39 3.25
N ALA A 198 5.42 -8.49 3.80
CA ALA A 198 4.68 -7.53 2.98
C ALA A 198 5.66 -6.48 2.43
N VAL A 199 5.49 -6.09 1.17
CA VAL A 199 6.46 -5.25 0.48
C VAL A 199 6.01 -3.79 0.40
N PHE A 200 6.95 -2.87 0.64
CA PHE A 200 6.80 -1.45 0.34
C PHE A 200 7.95 -0.98 -0.56
N ASN A 201 7.63 -0.44 -1.74
CA ASN A 201 8.64 -0.03 -2.71
C ASN A 201 8.95 1.45 -2.57
N PHE A 202 10.24 1.76 -2.59
CA PHE A 202 10.77 3.11 -2.68
C PHE A 202 11.40 3.33 -4.05
N ALA A 203 10.94 4.34 -4.78
CA ALA A 203 11.58 4.86 -5.96
C ALA A 203 12.58 5.95 -5.55
N ILE A 204 13.88 5.69 -5.71
CA ILE A 204 14.95 6.62 -5.35
C ILE A 204 15.45 7.33 -6.62
N GLY A 205 15.30 8.65 -6.65
CA GLY A 205 15.74 9.52 -7.74
C GLY A 205 16.97 10.34 -7.37
N ALA A 206 17.08 11.54 -7.95
CA ALA A 206 18.07 12.54 -7.54
C ALA A 206 18.01 12.81 -6.02
N ALA A 207 19.07 13.37 -5.44
CA ALA A 207 19.15 13.65 -3.99
C ALA A 207 17.86 14.34 -3.47
N GLY A 208 17.28 13.78 -2.41
CA GLY A 208 16.03 14.26 -1.80
C GLY A 208 14.74 13.95 -2.57
N VAL A 209 14.80 13.22 -3.69
CA VAL A 209 13.63 12.85 -4.50
C VAL A 209 13.29 11.38 -4.31
N ASN A 210 12.25 11.10 -3.54
CA ASN A 210 11.73 9.75 -3.29
C ASN A 210 10.25 9.79 -2.87
N ASN A 211 9.55 8.67 -2.95
CA ASN A 211 8.32 8.48 -2.19
C ASN A 211 8.64 8.16 -0.71
N SER A 212 7.70 8.39 0.19
CA SER A 212 7.94 8.28 1.63
C SER A 212 6.78 7.65 2.40
N ILE A 213 7.11 7.16 3.59
CA ILE A 213 6.19 6.87 4.68
C ILE A 213 6.26 8.05 5.65
N SER A 214 5.12 8.70 5.92
CA SER A 214 5.11 9.95 6.69
C SER A 214 3.78 10.17 7.42
N GLY A 215 3.70 11.26 8.18
CA GLY A 215 2.50 11.68 8.89
C GLY A 215 2.77 11.79 10.39
N ILE A 216 1.70 11.69 11.18
CA ILE A 216 1.74 11.82 12.63
C ILE A 216 1.12 10.63 13.37
N GLY A 217 0.72 9.59 12.64
CA GLY A 217 0.14 8.37 13.21
C GLY A 217 1.18 7.35 13.65
N ASN A 218 0.70 6.14 13.91
CA ASN A 218 1.48 5.03 14.44
C ASN A 218 1.65 3.95 13.37
N MET A 219 2.90 3.61 13.03
CA MET A 219 3.20 2.59 12.03
C MET A 219 4.15 1.53 12.55
N THR A 220 3.74 0.27 12.45
CA THR A 220 4.64 -0.87 12.68
C THR A 220 5.15 -1.39 11.34
N LEU A 221 6.47 -1.54 11.23
CA LEU A 221 7.18 -1.97 10.03
C LEU A 221 7.77 -3.36 10.30
N ASN A 222 7.06 -4.42 9.91
CA ASN A 222 7.53 -5.80 10.03
C ASN A 222 7.93 -6.40 8.67
N GLY A 223 7.60 -5.73 7.57
CA GLY A 223 7.81 -6.25 6.22
C GLY A 223 9.11 -5.77 5.57
N ASP A 224 9.14 -5.87 4.24
CA ASP A 224 10.33 -5.68 3.43
C ASP A 224 10.28 -4.35 2.68
N PHE A 225 11.35 -3.56 2.80
CA PHE A 225 11.58 -2.40 1.95
C PHE A 225 12.30 -2.82 0.68
N ILE A 226 11.75 -2.44 -0.47
CA ILE A 226 12.36 -2.64 -1.78
C ILE A 226 12.82 -1.28 -2.31
N LEU A 227 14.14 -1.10 -2.42
CA LEU A 227 14.74 0.15 -2.90
C LEU A 227 15.08 0.06 -4.38
N ASN A 228 14.35 0.78 -5.23
CA ASN A 228 14.73 0.97 -6.62
C ASN A 228 15.74 2.11 -6.73
N LEU A 229 17.01 1.73 -6.84
CA LEU A 229 18.16 2.64 -6.90
C LEU A 229 18.55 3.06 -8.34
N THR A 230 17.78 2.68 -9.36
CA THR A 230 18.15 2.95 -10.77
C THR A 230 18.29 4.44 -11.10
N GLY A 231 17.60 5.31 -10.37
CA GLY A 231 17.70 6.77 -10.50
C GLY A 231 18.51 7.45 -9.39
N ALA A 232 19.08 6.69 -8.46
CA ALA A 232 19.76 7.23 -7.29
C ALA A 232 21.13 7.83 -7.64
N SER A 233 21.45 8.97 -7.05
CA SER A 233 22.81 9.51 -7.09
C SER A 233 23.75 8.67 -6.21
N THR A 234 25.05 8.73 -6.48
CA THR A 234 26.12 8.10 -5.69
C THR A 234 27.09 9.14 -5.12
N THR A 235 26.69 10.42 -5.06
CA THR A 235 27.52 11.50 -4.52
C THR A 235 27.50 11.43 -3.00
N LEU A 236 28.68 11.44 -2.37
CA LEU A 236 28.81 11.40 -0.92
C LEU A 236 28.01 12.53 -0.26
N GLY A 237 27.17 12.16 0.72
CA GLY A 237 26.32 13.10 1.46
C GLY A 237 24.92 13.27 0.87
N ASP A 238 24.62 12.72 -0.30
CA ASP A 238 23.25 12.67 -0.80
C ASP A 238 22.37 11.83 0.12
N SER A 239 21.12 12.25 0.29
CA SER A 239 20.18 11.62 1.23
C SER A 239 18.73 11.64 0.73
N TRP A 240 17.95 10.66 1.16
CA TRP A 240 16.53 10.47 0.87
C TRP A 240 15.79 10.08 2.15
N GLN A 241 14.74 10.82 2.50
CA GLN A 241 13.94 10.53 3.69
C GLN A 241 12.88 9.48 3.36
N LEU A 242 13.13 8.23 3.70
CA LEU A 242 12.21 7.12 3.38
C LEU A 242 11.06 7.05 4.38
N VAL A 243 11.39 7.12 5.67
CA VAL A 243 10.42 7.14 6.77
C VAL A 243 10.64 8.42 7.56
N ASN A 244 9.61 9.25 7.71
CA ASN A 244 9.75 10.53 8.41
C ASN A 244 9.57 10.38 9.93
N ASN A 245 10.60 9.86 10.58
CA ASN A 245 10.65 9.60 12.03
C ASN A 245 10.57 10.86 12.91
N SER A 246 10.70 12.07 12.34
CA SER A 246 10.58 13.31 13.10
C SER A 246 9.14 13.62 13.54
N SER A 247 8.17 12.98 12.90
CA SER A 247 6.73 13.26 13.10
C SER A 247 5.88 11.99 13.17
N LEU A 248 6.27 10.94 12.45
CA LEU A 248 5.64 9.64 12.53
C LEU A 248 6.07 8.96 13.84
N THR A 249 5.17 8.17 14.43
CA THR A 249 5.52 7.22 15.49
C THR A 249 5.70 5.85 14.85
N GLU A 250 6.91 5.53 14.42
CA GLU A 250 7.23 4.23 13.82
C GLU A 250 7.81 3.23 14.83
N THR A 251 7.73 1.95 14.47
CA THR A 251 8.44 0.88 15.15
C THR A 251 8.86 -0.14 14.10
N TYR A 252 10.18 -0.35 13.97
CA TYR A 252 10.75 -1.43 13.19
C TYR A 252 10.68 -2.72 14.01
N GLY A 253 10.02 -3.73 13.45
CA GLY A 253 9.85 -5.03 14.10
C GLY A 253 11.02 -5.97 13.84
N SER A 254 11.06 -7.08 14.57
CA SER A 254 12.15 -8.07 14.46
C SER A 254 12.23 -8.80 13.12
N THR A 255 11.20 -8.69 12.28
CA THR A 255 11.17 -9.28 10.93
C THR A 255 11.38 -8.23 9.84
N PHE A 256 11.54 -6.95 10.21
CA PHE A 256 11.83 -5.89 9.25
C PHE A 256 13.08 -6.22 8.43
N SER A 257 13.02 -5.94 7.12
CA SER A 257 14.18 -6.09 6.27
C SER A 257 14.25 -5.05 5.16
N VAL A 258 15.46 -4.81 4.66
CA VAL A 258 15.69 -4.03 3.44
C VAL A 258 16.22 -4.97 2.36
N ALA A 259 15.40 -5.26 1.36
CA ALA A 259 15.71 -6.22 0.31
C ALA A 259 16.95 -5.79 -0.48
N GLY A 260 17.94 -6.69 -0.57
CA GLY A 260 19.20 -6.43 -1.27
C GLY A 260 20.24 -5.62 -0.46
N PHE A 261 19.97 -5.35 0.82
CA PHE A 261 20.90 -4.74 1.76
C PHE A 261 21.37 -5.77 2.80
N ILE A 262 22.56 -5.54 3.34
CA ILE A 262 23.12 -6.30 4.46
C ILE A 262 22.71 -5.60 5.75
N ASP A 263 22.13 -6.35 6.68
CA ASP A 263 21.93 -5.90 8.06
C ASP A 263 23.29 -5.82 8.75
N ASN A 264 23.71 -4.62 9.13
CA ASN A 264 24.98 -4.40 9.82
C ASN A 264 24.86 -4.51 11.34
N GLY A 265 23.65 -4.72 11.87
CA GLY A 265 23.31 -4.45 13.26
C GLY A 265 23.14 -2.96 13.53
N ASP A 266 22.89 -2.63 14.79
CA ASP A 266 22.69 -1.27 15.30
C ASP A 266 21.65 -0.46 14.49
N ASN A 267 20.65 -1.17 13.95
CA ASN A 267 19.55 -0.63 13.13
C ASN A 267 20.01 0.04 11.82
N THR A 268 21.11 -0.46 11.21
CA THR A 268 21.62 0.04 9.94
C THR A 268 21.74 -1.03 8.87
N TRP A 269 21.48 -0.65 7.62
CA TRP A 269 21.46 -1.55 6.47
C TRP A 269 22.33 -0.98 5.36
N SER A 270 23.21 -1.77 4.74
CA SER A 270 24.12 -1.29 3.69
C SER A 270 24.02 -2.05 2.35
N SER A 271 24.21 -1.32 1.25
CA SER A 271 24.38 -1.91 -0.08
C SER A 271 25.27 -0.99 -0.94
N GLY A 272 26.52 -1.41 -1.18
CA GLY A 272 27.50 -0.59 -1.88
C GLY A 272 27.81 0.72 -1.12
N VAL A 273 27.48 1.86 -1.71
CA VAL A 273 27.66 3.19 -1.10
C VAL A 273 26.44 3.67 -0.32
N TYR A 274 25.35 2.91 -0.34
CA TYR A 274 24.10 3.29 0.30
C TYR A 274 23.99 2.73 1.72
N LEU A 275 23.56 3.57 2.65
CA LEU A 275 23.30 3.25 4.04
C LEU A 275 21.90 3.71 4.43
N PHE A 276 21.04 2.78 4.84
CA PHE A 276 19.76 3.09 5.47
C PHE A 276 19.92 2.97 7.00
N ASP A 277 19.39 3.95 7.72
CA ASP A 277 19.44 4.02 9.18
C ASP A 277 18.00 4.13 9.71
N GLU A 278 17.56 3.15 10.50
CA GLU A 278 16.21 3.11 11.04
C GLU A 278 15.95 4.22 12.07
N ALA A 279 16.98 4.73 12.75
CA ALA A 279 16.83 5.78 13.75
C ALA A 279 16.46 7.12 13.11
N THR A 280 17.03 7.40 11.92
CA THR A 280 16.75 8.61 11.16
C THR A 280 15.69 8.40 10.07
N GLY A 281 15.44 7.15 9.66
CA GLY A 281 14.56 6.78 8.55
C GLY A 281 15.09 7.21 7.19
N ALA A 282 16.39 7.53 7.09
CA ALA A 282 17.02 8.07 5.90
C ALA A 282 17.91 7.04 5.19
N LEU A 283 17.87 7.05 3.86
CA LEU A 283 18.89 6.44 3.01
C LEU A 283 19.92 7.50 2.66
N THR A 284 21.21 7.20 2.84
CA THR A 284 22.31 8.14 2.57
C THR A 284 23.37 7.49 1.69
N VAL A 285 24.08 8.30 0.92
CA VAL A 285 25.37 7.90 0.34
C VAL A 285 26.46 8.21 1.35
N ALA A 286 27.06 7.16 1.90
CA ALA A 286 28.15 7.26 2.87
C ALA A 286 29.38 6.49 2.39
N VAL A 287 30.56 6.85 2.90
CA VAL A 287 31.73 5.97 2.76
C VAL A 287 31.49 4.77 3.66
N PRO A 288 31.54 3.52 3.16
CA PRO A 288 31.47 2.36 4.03
C PRO A 288 32.56 2.49 5.08
N GLU A 289 32.20 2.51 6.37
CA GLU A 289 33.24 2.49 7.39
C GLU A 289 34.06 1.22 7.18
N PRO A 290 35.40 1.30 7.04
CA PRO A 290 36.20 0.13 6.82
C PRO A 290 35.97 -0.83 7.98
N SER A 291 35.47 -2.02 7.68
CA SER A 291 35.19 -3.08 8.64
C SER A 291 36.48 -3.53 9.34
N VAL A 292 36.94 -2.78 10.35
CA VAL A 292 37.95 -3.06 11.40
C VAL A 292 39.23 -3.86 10.97
N ALA A 293 39.57 -3.95 9.69
CA ALA A 293 40.64 -4.83 9.20
C ALA A 293 41.92 -4.09 8.76
N LEU A 294 41.98 -2.77 8.88
CA LEU A 294 43.17 -2.00 8.46
C LEU A 294 43.58 -0.91 9.45
N LEU A 295 43.54 -1.20 10.75
CA LEU A 295 44.22 -0.39 11.77
C LEU A 295 45.20 -1.22 12.62
N GLY A 296 45.70 -2.33 12.06
CA GLY A 296 46.78 -3.16 12.67
C GLY A 296 48.11 -3.16 11.92
N GLY A 297 48.19 -2.45 10.78
CA GLY A 297 49.30 -2.59 9.81
C GLY A 297 50.45 -1.57 9.90
N LEU A 298 50.41 -0.60 10.81
CA LEU A 298 51.42 0.46 10.92
C LEU A 298 51.94 0.57 12.36
N GLY A 299 52.78 -0.38 12.77
CA GLY A 299 53.46 -0.29 14.07
C GLY A 299 54.48 -1.37 14.42
N LEU A 300 54.79 -2.31 13.51
CA LEU A 300 55.73 -3.41 13.81
C LEU A 300 56.81 -3.55 12.75
N PHE A 301 57.66 -2.53 12.57
CA PHE A 301 58.98 -2.73 11.95
C PHE A 301 60.04 -1.80 12.53
N GLY A 302 61.04 -2.42 13.17
CA GLY A 302 62.38 -1.88 13.36
C GLY A 302 62.66 -1.22 14.71
N MET A 303 63.69 -1.53 15.49
CA MET A 303 64.71 -2.58 15.47
C MET A 303 65.63 -2.27 16.68
N LEU A 304 66.17 -3.31 17.32
CA LEU A 304 67.54 -3.38 17.87
C LEU A 304 67.91 -2.47 19.07
N ARG A 305 68.11 -3.03 20.26
CA ARG A 305 69.38 -3.63 20.74
C ARG A 305 70.49 -2.59 21.01
N ARG A 306 70.72 -2.24 22.29
CA ARG A 306 72.09 -2.14 22.83
C ARG A 306 72.16 -2.42 24.34
N ARG A 307 73.21 -3.17 24.68
CA ARG A 307 73.61 -3.72 25.98
C ARG A 307 74.17 -2.66 26.94
N ARG A 308 73.96 -2.92 28.24
CA ARG A 308 74.83 -2.76 29.44
C ARG A 308 75.57 -1.44 29.67
N ALA A 309 75.34 -0.84 30.84
CA ALA A 309 76.23 -0.92 32.01
C ALA A 309 75.36 -1.02 33.27
#